data_AF-A0A7S4CK92-F1
#
_entry.id   AF-A0A7S4CK92-F1
#
_cell.length_a   1.000
_cell.length_b   1.000
_cell.length_c   1.000
_cell.angle_alpha   90.00
_cell.angle_beta   90.00
_cell.angle_gamma   90.00
#
_symmetry.space_group_name_H-M   'P 1'
#
loop_
_entity.id
_entity.type
_entity.pdbx_description
1 polymer ?
#
loop_
_entity_poly.entity_id
_entity_poly.type
_entity_poly.pdbx_seq_one_letter_code
_entity_poly.pdbx_strand_id
1 'polypeptide(L)'
;FFVTSHDALLPSSARPMLLEVSVLVLTALGTAWLFLFPPTRKSPPGPTDFERLLNDAYRHFRSRKYQDALDTLQYLLGMSRGSLQPRQMALIARNIGLCYETLQQPESAMPYHEWRLEVAR
;
A
#
# COMPACT_ATOMS: atom_id res chain seq x y z
N PHE A 1 15.47 23.97 63.20
CA PHE A 1 14.74 23.13 64.16
C PHE A 1 13.47 22.61 63.48
N PHE A 2 13.39 21.28 63.32
CA PHE A 2 12.22 20.37 63.26
C PHE A 2 10.97 20.76 62.41
N VAL A 3 10.67 20.04 61.30
CA VAL A 3 9.82 18.80 61.19
C VAL A 3 8.33 19.16 61.40
N THR A 4 7.37 18.92 60.50
CA THR A 4 6.82 17.63 60.01
C THR A 4 5.68 17.89 59.00
N SER A 5 5.54 17.05 57.97
CA SER A 5 4.28 16.36 57.59
C SER A 5 4.55 15.53 56.33
N HIS A 6 4.92 14.27 56.52
CA HIS A 6 4.02 13.11 56.38
C HIS A 6 3.85 12.66 54.92
N ASP A 7 4.83 11.87 54.48
CA ASP A 7 4.62 10.49 54.03
C ASP A 7 3.20 10.13 53.57
N ALA A 8 3.04 9.96 52.25
CA ALA A 8 1.98 9.15 51.67
C ALA A 8 2.61 8.24 50.60
N LEU A 9 3.19 7.15 51.10
CA LEU A 9 3.53 5.93 50.37
C LEU A 9 2.36 5.45 49.49
N LEU A 10 2.49 5.60 48.17
CA LEU A 10 1.77 4.77 47.20
C LEU A 10 2.69 3.62 46.78
N PRO A 11 2.32 2.34 47.01
CA PRO A 11 3.20 1.22 46.72
C PRO A 11 3.40 1.02 45.21
N SER A 12 4.68 0.96 44.82
CA SER A 12 5.22 0.82 43.47
C SER A 12 5.07 -0.60 42.89
N SER A 13 3.90 -1.24 43.03
CA SER A 13 3.67 -2.62 42.57
C SER A 13 2.42 -2.83 41.69
N ALA A 14 1.56 -1.82 41.52
CA ALA A 14 0.31 -1.96 40.75
C ALA A 14 0.38 -1.53 39.27
N ARG A 15 1.54 -1.05 38.79
CA ARG A 15 1.68 -0.52 37.41
C ARG A 15 1.85 -1.56 36.28
N PRO A 16 2.30 -2.82 36.46
CA PRO A 16 2.51 -3.70 35.32
C PRO A 16 1.25 -4.43 34.81
N MET A 17 0.20 -4.57 35.63
CA MET A 17 -0.99 -5.39 35.26
C MET A 17 -1.92 -4.74 34.21
N LEU A 18 -1.97 -3.41 34.12
CA LEU A 18 -2.89 -2.71 33.20
C LEU A 18 -2.41 -2.70 31.74
N LEU A 19 -1.10 -2.83 31.51
CA LEU A 19 -0.51 -2.81 30.18
C LEU A 19 -0.71 -4.15 29.44
N GLU A 20 -0.65 -5.29 30.13
CA GLU A 20 -0.74 -6.61 29.47
C GLU A 20 -2.13 -6.91 28.91
N VAL A 21 -3.20 -6.52 29.61
CA VAL A 21 -4.58 -6.74 29.17
C VAL A 21 -4.88 -5.96 27.88
N SER A 22 -4.31 -4.76 27.73
CA SER A 22 -4.48 -3.92 26.55
C SER A 22 -3.86 -4.56 25.30
N VAL A 23 -2.67 -5.14 25.44
CA VAL A 23 -1.96 -5.82 24.34
C VAL A 23 -2.69 -7.09 23.89
N LEU A 24 -3.23 -7.85 24.84
CA LEU A 24 -4.00 -9.06 24.55
C LEU A 24 -5.31 -8.76 23.81
N VAL A 25 -6.02 -7.68 24.17
CA VAL A 25 -7.26 -7.29 23.49
C VAL A 25 -6.98 -6.79 22.06
N LEU A 26 -5.93 -6.01 21.85
CA LEU A 26 -5.54 -5.54 20.52
C LEU A 26 -5.09 -6.68 19.59
N THR A 27 -4.36 -7.67 20.11
CA THR A 27 -3.92 -8.83 19.32
C THR A 27 -5.08 -9.77 18.98
N ALA A 28 -6.02 -9.98 19.90
CA ALA A 28 -7.23 -10.77 19.66
C ALA A 28 -8.15 -10.11 18.60
N LEU A 29 -8.31 -8.79 18.64
CA LEU A 29 -9.09 -8.06 17.63
C LEU A 29 -8.40 -8.07 16.25
N GLY A 30 -7.09 -7.92 16.19
CA GLY A 30 -6.33 -7.97 14.94
C GLY A 30 -6.36 -9.34 14.25
N THR A 31 -6.30 -10.42 15.03
CA THR A 31 -6.41 -11.78 14.47
C THR A 31 -7.83 -12.14 14.04
N ALA A 32 -8.85 -11.68 14.77
CA ALA A 32 -10.24 -11.83 14.38
C ALA A 32 -10.56 -11.11 13.05
N TRP A 33 -9.92 -9.96 12.79
CA TRP A 33 -10.09 -9.23 11.52
C TRP A 33 -9.57 -10.01 10.30
N LEU A 34 -8.44 -10.71 10.43
CA LEU A 34 -7.92 -11.59 9.38
C LEU A 34 -8.81 -12.79 9.08
N PHE A 35 -9.57 -13.26 10.07
CA PHE A 35 -10.47 -14.41 9.92
C PHE A 35 -11.82 -14.01 9.31
N LEU A 36 -12.35 -12.84 9.69
CA LEU A 36 -13.62 -12.33 9.13
C LEU A 36 -13.46 -11.76 7.72
N PHE A 37 -12.29 -11.24 7.37
CA PHE A 37 -11.99 -10.68 6.05
C PHE A 37 -10.75 -11.35 5.46
N PRO A 38 -10.86 -12.60 4.99
CA PRO A 38 -9.74 -13.21 4.27
C PRO A 38 -9.38 -12.30 3.08
N PRO A 39 -8.10 -11.93 2.89
CA PRO A 39 -7.71 -11.21 1.69
C PRO A 39 -8.08 -12.11 0.51
N THR A 40 -9.01 -11.67 -0.32
CA THR A 40 -9.42 -12.43 -1.50
C THR A 40 -8.16 -12.67 -2.33
N ARG A 41 -7.70 -13.93 -2.44
CA ARG A 41 -6.71 -14.32 -3.45
C ARG A 41 -7.40 -14.20 -4.80
N LYS A 42 -7.43 -12.99 -5.36
CA LYS A 42 -7.73 -12.80 -6.77
C LYS A 42 -6.58 -13.47 -7.53
N SER A 43 -6.89 -14.51 -8.31
CA SER A 43 -5.91 -15.20 -9.14
C SER A 43 -5.14 -14.17 -9.96
N PRO A 44 -3.80 -14.34 -10.12
CA PRO A 44 -3.04 -13.45 -10.98
C PRO A 44 -3.68 -13.43 -12.37
N PRO A 45 -3.69 -12.27 -13.04
CA PRO A 45 -4.32 -12.15 -14.34
C PRO A 45 -3.65 -13.13 -15.29
N GLY A 46 -4.45 -13.87 -16.05
CA GLY A 46 -3.89 -14.55 -17.21
C GLY A 46 -3.22 -13.53 -18.15
N PRO A 47 -2.34 -13.96 -19.06
CA PRO A 47 -1.75 -13.07 -20.08
C PRO A 47 -2.81 -12.20 -20.77
N THR A 48 -3.98 -12.78 -21.03
CA THR A 48 -5.15 -12.10 -21.62
C THR A 48 -5.79 -11.05 -20.70
N ASP A 49 -5.83 -11.29 -19.39
CA ASP A 49 -6.36 -10.32 -18.42
C ASP A 49 -5.45 -9.11 -18.27
N PHE A 50 -4.13 -9.33 -18.32
CA PHE A 50 -3.14 -8.25 -18.29
C PHE A 50 -3.32 -7.30 -19.49
N GLU A 51 -3.35 -7.85 -20.70
CA GLU A 51 -3.48 -7.06 -21.93
C GLU A 51 -4.81 -6.29 -21.96
N ARG A 52 -5.91 -6.92 -21.51
CA ARG A 52 -7.20 -6.27 -21.41
C ARG A 52 -7.15 -5.05 -20.47
N LEU A 53 -6.63 -5.23 -19.26
CA LEU A 53 -6.51 -4.15 -18.27
C LEU A 53 -5.59 -3.02 -18.76
N LEU A 54 -4.50 -3.37 -19.45
CA LEU A 54 -3.59 -2.38 -20.03
C LEU A 54 -4.28 -1.57 -21.14
N ASN A 55 -5.09 -2.22 -21.97
CA ASN A 55 -5.87 -1.54 -22.99
C ASN A 55 -6.96 -0.64 -22.39
N ASP A 56 -7.62 -1.09 -21.33
CA ASP A 56 -8.59 -0.25 -20.60
C ASP A 56 -7.91 0.98 -19.99
N ALA A 57 -6.75 0.83 -19.34
CA ALA A 57 -5.97 1.97 -18.85
C ALA A 57 -5.64 2.96 -19.98
N TYR A 58 -5.27 2.46 -21.17
CA TYR A 58 -5.03 3.30 -22.34
C TYR A 58 -6.29 4.06 -22.78
N ARG A 59 -7.44 3.39 -22.79
CA ARG A 59 -8.74 4.03 -23.10
C ARG A 59 -9.11 5.10 -22.09
N HIS A 60 -8.90 4.85 -20.79
CA HIS A 60 -9.09 5.84 -19.73
C HIS A 60 -8.19 7.06 -19.95
N PHE A 61 -6.91 6.85 -20.25
CA PHE A 61 -5.96 7.91 -20.57
C PHE A 61 -6.42 8.75 -21.76
N ARG A 62 -6.83 8.10 -22.87
CA ARG A 62 -7.34 8.77 -24.08
C ARG A 62 -8.63 9.55 -23.83
N SER A 63 -9.43 9.10 -22.87
CA SER A 63 -10.67 9.75 -22.44
C SER A 63 -10.45 10.86 -21.41
N ARG A 64 -9.20 11.25 -21.14
CA ARG A 64 -8.78 12.19 -20.08
C ARG A 64 -9.13 11.77 -18.65
N LYS A 65 -9.45 10.50 -18.45
CA LYS A 65 -9.71 9.91 -17.12
C LYS A 65 -8.40 9.42 -16.53
N TYR A 66 -7.49 10.35 -16.26
CA TYR A 66 -6.12 10.02 -15.86
C TYR A 66 -6.03 9.34 -14.49
N GLN A 67 -6.95 9.66 -13.57
CA GLN A 67 -7.06 9.00 -12.26
C GLN A 67 -7.49 7.53 -12.42
N ASP A 68 -8.56 7.25 -13.17
CA ASP A 68 -8.97 5.86 -13.47
C ASP A 68 -7.86 5.05 -14.16
N ALA A 69 -7.11 5.71 -15.06
CA ALA A 69 -5.96 5.09 -15.73
C ALA A 69 -4.85 4.74 -14.72
N LEU A 70 -4.52 5.66 -13.81
CA LEU A 70 -3.56 5.43 -12.74
C LEU A 70 -4.00 4.29 -11.82
N ASP A 71 -5.27 4.25 -11.42
CA ASP A 71 -5.80 3.20 -10.54
C ASP A 71 -5.69 1.82 -11.22
N THR A 72 -6.05 1.75 -12.50
CA THR A 72 -5.94 0.51 -13.29
C THR A 72 -4.49 0.05 -13.43
N LEU A 73 -3.55 0.98 -13.68
CA LEU A 73 -2.13 0.68 -13.83
C LEU A 73 -1.47 0.29 -12.50
N GLN A 74 -1.84 0.94 -11.39
CA GLN A 74 -1.38 0.58 -10.05
C GLN A 74 -1.95 -0.77 -9.61
N TYR A 75 -3.21 -1.05 -9.93
CA TYR A 75 -3.82 -2.36 -9.71
C TYR A 75 -3.05 -3.46 -10.46
N LEU A 76 -2.71 -3.24 -11.73
CA LEU A 76 -1.88 -4.14 -12.51
C LEU A 76 -0.53 -4.42 -11.83
N LEU A 77 0.13 -3.37 -11.34
CA LEU A 77 1.43 -3.44 -10.65
C LEU A 77 1.36 -4.22 -9.32
N GLY A 78 0.32 -3.99 -8.52
CA GLY A 78 0.13 -4.62 -7.22
C GLY A 78 -0.29 -6.09 -7.32
N MET A 79 -1.08 -6.43 -8.33
CA MET A 79 -1.61 -7.77 -8.53
C MET A 79 -0.56 -8.79 -9.01
N SER A 80 0.51 -8.31 -9.63
CA SER A 80 1.49 -9.14 -10.32
C SER A 80 2.86 -9.18 -9.64
N ARG A 81 2.91 -9.00 -8.32
CA ARG A 81 4.13 -9.07 -7.49
C ARG A 81 4.91 -10.37 -7.73
N GLY A 82 5.82 -10.33 -8.71
CA GLY A 82 6.75 -11.41 -9.07
C GLY A 82 6.48 -12.12 -10.41
N SER A 83 5.41 -11.80 -11.14
CA SER A 83 5.06 -12.50 -12.40
C SER A 83 5.09 -11.61 -13.64
N LEU A 84 5.28 -10.30 -13.50
CA LEU A 84 5.45 -9.43 -14.67
C LEU A 84 6.80 -9.68 -15.32
N GLN A 85 6.78 -9.74 -16.64
CA GLN A 85 8.01 -9.65 -17.42
C GLN A 85 8.56 -8.20 -17.34
N PRO A 86 9.89 -8.01 -17.44
CA PRO A 86 10.50 -6.68 -17.46
C PRO A 86 9.85 -5.74 -18.50
N ARG A 87 9.51 -6.27 -19.68
CA ARG A 87 8.79 -5.52 -20.71
C ARG A 87 7.44 -4.99 -20.23
N GLN A 88 6.69 -5.79 -19.49
CA GLN A 88 5.38 -5.40 -18.97
C GLN A 88 5.52 -4.36 -17.86
N MET A 89 6.48 -4.55 -16.94
CA MET A 89 6.83 -3.58 -15.90
C MET A 89 7.19 -2.22 -16.51
N ALA A 90 8.05 -2.19 -17.53
CA ALA A 90 8.43 -0.96 -18.21
C ALA A 90 7.26 -0.26 -18.92
N LEU A 91 6.32 -1.02 -19.51
CA LEU A 91 5.11 -0.46 -20.12
C LEU A 91 4.19 0.19 -19.08
N ILE A 92 3.95 -0.48 -17.94
CA ILE A 92 3.16 0.05 -16.84
C ILE A 92 3.81 1.32 -16.29
N ALA A 93 5.12 1.26 -15.99
CA ALA A 93 5.91 2.36 -15.47
C ALA A 93 5.80 3.61 -16.36
N ARG A 94 5.99 3.42 -17.67
CA ARG A 94 5.87 4.50 -18.67
C ARG A 94 4.49 5.15 -18.65
N ASN A 95 3.43 4.35 -18.62
CA ASN A 95 2.07 4.85 -18.68
C ASN A 95 1.68 5.57 -17.39
N ILE A 96 2.14 5.10 -16.23
CA ILE A 96 1.96 5.79 -14.95
C ILE A 96 2.67 7.14 -14.96
N GLY A 97 3.94 7.18 -15.38
CA GLY A 97 4.69 8.42 -15.52
C GLY A 97 3.98 9.44 -16.41
N LEU A 98 3.46 8.99 -17.56
CA LEU A 98 2.69 9.84 -18.47
C LEU A 98 1.37 10.37 -17.85
N CYS A 99 0.68 9.55 -17.05
CA CYS A 99 -0.52 9.99 -16.34
C CYS A 99 -0.20 11.09 -15.32
N TYR A 100 0.86 10.91 -14.52
CA TYR A 100 1.28 11.90 -13.52
C TYR A 100 1.77 13.21 -14.17
N GLU A 101 2.51 13.13 -15.28
CA GLU A 101 2.88 14.31 -16.07
C GLU A 101 1.64 15.07 -16.55
N THR A 102 0.65 14.35 -17.07
CA THR A 102 -0.57 14.96 -17.58
C THR A 102 -1.43 15.56 -16.46
N LEU A 103 -1.35 15.01 -15.25
CA LEU A 103 -1.99 15.53 -14.03
C LEU A 103 -1.20 16.67 -13.38
N GLN A 104 -0.14 17.18 -14.02
CA GLN A 104 0.75 18.22 -13.49
C GLN A 104 1.39 17.85 -12.14
N GLN A 105 1.68 16.56 -11.94
CA GLN A 105 2.37 16.02 -10.76
C GLN A 105 3.70 15.35 -11.17
N PRO A 106 4.64 16.09 -11.77
CA PRO A 106 5.90 15.54 -12.28
C PRO A 106 6.75 14.90 -11.17
N GLU A 107 6.66 15.38 -9.93
CA GLU A 107 7.37 14.81 -8.78
C GLU A 107 6.92 13.36 -8.52
N SER A 108 5.65 13.06 -8.78
CA SER A 108 5.10 11.70 -8.67
C SER A 108 5.44 10.84 -9.89
N ALA A 109 5.73 11.44 -11.06
CA ALA A 109 6.09 10.72 -12.28
C ALA A 109 7.55 10.22 -12.26
N MET A 110 8.45 11.03 -11.71
CA MET A 110 9.89 10.79 -11.66
C MET A 110 10.30 9.39 -11.19
N PRO A 111 9.80 8.86 -10.04
CA PRO A 111 10.16 7.51 -9.60
C PRO A 111 9.73 6.41 -10.57
N TYR A 112 8.63 6.59 -11.32
CA TYR A 112 8.19 5.60 -12.32
C TYR A 112 9.03 5.65 -13.59
N HIS A 113 9.54 6.82 -13.97
CA HIS A 113 10.49 6.92 -15.08
C HIS A 113 11.83 6.29 -14.74
N GLU A 114 12.33 6.50 -13.51
CA GLU A 114 13.53 5.84 -13.01
C GLU A 114 13.35 4.32 -12.94
N TRP A 115 12.24 3.85 -12.37
CA TRP A 115 11.91 2.43 -12.32
C TRP A 115 11.81 1.81 -13.72
N ARG A 116 11.23 2.53 -14.70
CA ARG A 116 11.21 2.09 -16.10
C ARG A 116 12.60 1.86 -16.65
N LEU A 117 13.53 2.78 -16.38
CA LEU A 117 14.91 2.69 -16.84
C LEU A 117 15.65 1.53 -16.18
N GLU A 118 15.45 1.33 -14.88
CA GLU A 118 16.03 0.22 -14.13
C GLU A 118 15.57 -1.14 -14.68
N VAL A 119 14.28 -1.27 -14.96
CA VAL A 119 13.68 -2.51 -15.50
C VAL A 119 14.05 -2.76 -16.97
N ALA A 120 14.27 -1.70 -17.75
CA ALA A 120 14.58 -1.80 -19.18
C ALA A 120 16.08 -2.02 -19.47
N ARG A 121 16.93 -1.96 -18.45
CA ARG A 121 18.38 -2.13 -18.55
C ARG A 121 18.78 -3.60 -18.61
#